data_AF-A0AA90JYK1-F1
#
_entry.id   AF-A0AA90JYK1-F1
#
_cell.length_a   1.000
_cell.length_b   1.000
_cell.length_c   1.000
_cell.angle_alpha   90.00
_cell.angle_beta   90.00
_cell.angle_gamma   90.00
#
_symmetry.space_group_name_H-M   'P 1'
#
loop_
_entity.id
_entity.type
_entity.pdbx_description
1 polymer ?
#
loop_
_entity_poly.entity_id
_entity_poly.type
_entity_poly.pdbx_seq_one_letter_code
_entity_poly.pdbx_strand_id
1 'polypeptide(L)'
;MTTTTTVPDADGDGPEAERLRRWRLVLGGGEADGTGHPLAGRDAAMDRTLAALYGSGGGAGAGGRAPSGERGAGLGGSAPRVARWLGDIRQYFPTSVVQVMQRDAIDRLGLAALLMEPEMLEAVEADVHLVGTLLSLHKAMPETTRETARVVVRKVVRQLEARIATRTRATVTGALDRSTRVSRPRHRDIDWDRTIRANLRNYLPEHGTVVPERLVGHGRAARAVKKDVILCVDQSGSMAASVVYASVFGAVLASTRSVNTSLVVFDTSVVDLTGQLDDPVDVLFGTQLGGGTDINRALAYCQSLITRPGETIVILISDLYEGGIRAEMLKRVAAMKASGTQFVALLALSDEGAPAYDREHAAALAALGAPAFACTPDLFPDVMAAAIQKRPLPIPETA
;
A
#
# COMPACT_ATOMS: atom_id res chain seq x y z
N MET A 1 -3.88 67.38 -21.75
CA MET A 1 -2.58 67.28 -21.07
C MET A 1 -2.84 66.51 -19.79
N THR A 2 -2.76 65.18 -19.87
CA THR A 2 -2.95 64.27 -18.75
C THR A 2 -2.17 63.01 -19.10
N THR A 3 -0.95 62.95 -18.59
CA THR A 3 -0.02 61.84 -18.71
C THR A 3 -0.48 60.74 -17.76
N THR A 4 -0.97 59.63 -18.32
CA THR A 4 -1.22 58.40 -17.58
C THR A 4 0.10 57.64 -17.47
N THR A 5 0.66 57.61 -16.26
CA THR A 5 1.80 56.75 -15.91
C THR A 5 1.32 55.30 -15.90
N THR A 6 1.72 54.52 -16.90
CA THR A 6 1.64 53.06 -16.90
C THR A 6 2.75 52.49 -16.03
N VAL A 7 2.36 51.73 -15.02
CA VAL A 7 3.25 50.84 -14.25
C VAL A 7 3.52 49.61 -15.12
N PRO A 8 4.78 49.17 -15.33
CA PRO A 8 5.04 47.98 -16.11
C PRO A 8 4.85 46.72 -15.25
N ASP A 9 4.08 45.76 -15.76
CA ASP A 9 3.99 44.39 -15.28
C ASP A 9 5.36 43.70 -15.38
N ALA A 10 5.77 43.03 -14.30
CA ALA A 10 7.05 42.34 -14.16
C ALA A 10 6.94 40.85 -14.52
N ASP A 11 6.50 40.54 -15.74
CA ASP A 11 6.51 39.17 -16.29
C ASP A 11 7.22 39.17 -17.65
N GLY A 12 8.55 39.12 -17.60
CA GLY A 12 9.39 39.14 -18.79
C GLY A 12 10.69 38.37 -18.58
N ASP A 13 10.62 37.05 -18.51
CA ASP A 13 11.80 36.19 -18.66
C ASP A 13 11.50 35.12 -19.74
N GLY A 14 12.34 35.07 -20.78
CA GLY A 14 12.14 34.19 -21.94
C GLY A 14 12.22 32.70 -21.60
N PRO A 15 11.85 31.79 -22.52
CA PRO A 15 11.88 30.33 -22.30
C PRO A 15 13.27 29.80 -21.92
N GLU A 16 14.33 30.53 -22.24
CA GLU A 16 15.71 30.23 -21.85
C GLU A 16 16.02 30.61 -20.39
N ALA A 17 15.49 31.73 -19.90
CA ALA A 17 15.63 32.15 -18.52
C ALA A 17 14.84 31.22 -17.57
N GLU A 18 13.61 30.84 -17.93
CA GLU A 18 12.84 29.85 -17.17
C GLU A 18 13.52 28.47 -17.15
N ARG A 19 14.20 28.09 -18.23
CA ARG A 19 15.01 26.86 -18.28
C ARG A 19 16.20 26.96 -17.32
N LEU A 20 16.94 28.08 -17.35
CA LEU A 20 18.09 28.32 -16.46
C LEU A 20 17.67 28.39 -14.99
N ARG A 21 16.52 28.98 -14.69
CA ARG A 21 15.89 29.02 -13.36
C ARG A 21 15.62 27.61 -12.82
N ARG A 22 14.99 26.75 -13.62
CA ARG A 22 14.72 25.35 -13.24
C ARG A 22 16.00 24.56 -13.02
N TRP A 23 16.99 24.72 -13.89
CA TRP A 23 18.31 24.09 -13.70
C TRP A 23 19.00 24.58 -12.44
N ARG A 24 18.91 25.88 -12.11
CA ARG A 24 19.49 26.43 -10.88
C ARG A 24 18.85 25.86 -9.61
N LEU A 25 17.54 25.60 -9.63
CA LEU A 25 16.81 24.96 -8.53
C LEU A 25 17.14 23.46 -8.39
N VAL A 26 17.38 22.76 -9.50
CA VAL A 26 17.71 21.32 -9.50
C VAL A 26 19.16 21.07 -9.06
N LEU A 27 20.10 21.93 -9.50
CA LEU A 27 21.52 21.78 -9.20
C LEU A 27 21.89 22.27 -7.79
N GLY A 28 21.02 23.06 -7.15
CA GLY A 28 21.28 23.64 -5.82
C GLY A 28 22.29 24.79 -5.87
N GLY A 29 22.57 25.39 -4.71
CA GLY A 29 23.52 26.51 -4.57
C GLY A 29 24.89 26.13 -3.98
N GLY A 30 25.89 27.01 -4.12
CA GLY A 30 27.26 26.77 -3.66
C GLY A 30 28.19 26.36 -4.81
N GLU A 31 28.86 25.22 -4.72
CA GLU A 31 29.77 24.73 -5.77
C GLU A 31 29.07 24.43 -7.12
N ALA A 32 27.73 24.37 -7.11
CA ALA A 32 26.89 24.16 -8.29
C ALA A 32 26.32 25.45 -8.91
N ASP A 33 26.79 26.66 -8.51
CA ASP A 33 26.37 27.98 -9.04
C ASP A 33 26.75 28.26 -10.53
N GLY A 34 26.96 27.21 -11.33
CA GLY A 34 27.41 27.30 -12.72
C GLY A 34 26.39 27.86 -13.73
N THR A 35 25.15 28.15 -13.32
CA THR A 35 24.11 28.65 -14.25
C THR A 35 23.99 30.18 -14.29
N GLY A 36 24.65 30.91 -13.38
CA GLY A 36 24.70 32.38 -13.37
C GLY A 36 23.36 33.08 -13.12
N HIS A 37 22.28 32.33 -12.84
CA HIS A 37 20.94 32.89 -12.61
C HIS A 37 20.72 33.15 -11.11
N PRO A 38 20.52 34.41 -10.68
CA PRO A 38 20.20 34.71 -9.29
C PRO A 38 18.76 34.27 -8.98
N LEU A 39 18.55 33.53 -7.89
CA LEU A 39 17.22 33.23 -7.38
C LEU A 39 16.78 34.34 -6.42
N ALA A 40 15.54 34.83 -6.57
CA ALA A 40 14.95 35.86 -5.72
C ALA A 40 13.55 35.47 -5.25
N GLY A 41 13.08 36.12 -4.17
CA GLY A 41 11.72 35.95 -3.68
C GLY A 41 11.34 34.50 -3.35
N ARG A 42 10.30 33.99 -4.03
CA ARG A 42 9.75 32.63 -3.85
C ARG A 42 10.78 31.54 -4.17
N ASP A 43 11.61 31.76 -5.17
CA ASP A 43 12.56 30.73 -5.63
C ASP A 43 13.73 30.58 -4.69
N ALA A 44 14.19 31.69 -4.11
CA ALA A 44 15.20 31.65 -3.05
C ALA A 44 14.67 30.96 -1.79
N ALA A 45 13.36 31.05 -1.51
CA ALA A 45 12.74 30.31 -0.41
C ALA A 45 12.68 28.81 -0.71
N MET A 46 12.27 28.43 -1.93
CA MET A 46 12.27 27.04 -2.40
C MET A 46 13.66 26.40 -2.34
N ASP A 47 14.69 27.10 -2.83
CA ASP A 47 16.07 26.63 -2.83
C ASP A 47 16.59 26.40 -1.40
N ARG A 48 16.29 27.30 -0.45
CA ARG A 48 16.63 27.10 0.97
C ARG A 48 15.94 25.88 1.56
N THR A 49 14.67 25.67 1.24
CA THR A 49 13.89 24.51 1.71
C THR A 49 14.47 23.20 1.16
N LEU A 50 14.88 23.17 -0.10
CA LEU A 50 15.53 22.02 -0.73
C LEU A 50 16.94 21.78 -0.18
N ALA A 51 17.74 22.84 0.00
CA ALA A 51 19.09 22.77 0.55
C ALA A 51 19.11 22.27 2.00
N ALA A 52 18.09 22.61 2.81
CA ALA A 52 17.95 22.09 4.17
C ALA A 52 17.78 20.56 4.21
N LEU A 53 17.20 19.96 3.16
CA LEU A 53 16.96 18.52 3.06
C LEU A 53 18.09 17.77 2.33
N TYR A 54 18.55 18.30 1.20
CA TYR A 54 19.47 17.61 0.29
C TYR A 54 20.90 18.17 0.28
N GLY A 55 21.13 19.36 0.87
CA GLY A 55 22.43 20.04 0.83
C GLY A 55 23.50 19.46 1.76
N SER A 56 23.15 18.53 2.66
CA SER A 56 24.08 17.93 3.62
C SER A 56 24.80 16.68 3.13
N GLY A 57 24.48 16.17 1.93
CA GLY A 57 24.97 14.87 1.44
C GLY A 57 25.81 14.88 0.14
N GLY A 58 26.02 16.03 -0.50
CA GLY A 58 26.70 16.11 -1.79
C GLY A 58 28.14 16.61 -1.68
N GLY A 59 29.11 15.72 -1.46
CA GLY A 59 30.52 16.12 -1.45
C GLY A 59 31.54 15.09 -0.93
N ALA A 60 31.35 13.79 -1.17
CA ALA A 60 32.40 12.80 -0.96
C ALA A 60 33.07 12.47 -2.32
N GLY A 61 33.89 13.40 -2.82
CA GLY A 61 34.66 13.19 -4.04
C GLY A 61 35.57 14.37 -4.37
N ALA A 62 36.88 14.16 -4.17
CA ALA A 62 38.02 14.97 -4.64
C ALA A 62 38.38 16.29 -3.91
N GLY A 63 39.19 16.14 -2.85
CA GLY A 63 40.48 16.85 -2.72
C GLY A 63 40.49 18.32 -2.27
N GLY A 64 40.64 18.57 -0.97
CA GLY A 64 41.10 19.85 -0.44
C GLY A 64 41.07 19.96 1.10
N ARG A 65 42.25 19.92 1.74
CA ARG A 65 42.50 20.31 3.16
C ARG A 65 42.22 21.82 3.30
N ALA A 66 41.55 22.42 4.29
CA ALA A 66 41.60 22.34 5.78
C ALA A 66 40.55 23.36 6.35
N PRO A 67 40.47 23.69 7.67
CA PRO A 67 40.45 22.87 8.89
C PRO A 67 39.18 23.07 9.76
N SER A 68 38.90 22.07 10.60
CA SER A 68 38.25 22.14 11.93
C SER A 68 37.13 23.16 12.19
N GLY A 69 35.90 22.65 12.23
CA GLY A 69 34.78 23.22 12.94
C GLY A 69 33.64 22.22 12.96
N GLU A 70 33.60 21.37 13.98
CA GLU A 70 32.52 20.44 14.26
C GLU A 70 31.15 21.14 14.17
N ARG A 71 30.47 20.96 13.04
CA ARG A 71 29.02 21.10 12.94
C ARG A 71 28.48 19.89 12.20
N GLY A 72 28.59 18.74 12.84
CA GLY A 72 27.58 17.70 12.69
C GLY A 72 26.25 18.26 13.22
N ALA A 73 25.59 19.07 12.42
CA ALA A 73 24.24 19.52 12.70
C ALA A 73 23.28 18.49 12.12
N GLY A 74 23.14 17.37 12.82
CA GLY A 74 21.85 16.70 12.83
C GLY A 74 20.79 17.73 13.21
N LEU A 75 19.57 17.60 12.71
CA LEU A 75 18.45 18.48 13.08
C LEU A 75 18.01 18.34 14.55
N GLY A 76 18.87 17.84 15.44
CA GLY A 76 18.68 17.84 16.89
C GLY A 76 18.66 19.24 17.52
N GLY A 77 19.03 20.27 16.76
CA GLY A 77 18.90 21.68 17.16
C GLY A 77 17.62 22.33 16.65
N SER A 78 16.55 22.23 17.45
CA SER A 78 15.31 23.03 17.42
C SER A 78 14.16 22.51 16.52
N ALA A 79 13.22 21.80 17.14
CA ALA A 79 11.85 21.56 16.67
C ALA A 79 11.19 22.75 15.91
N PRO A 80 11.30 24.03 16.35
CA PRO A 80 10.68 25.14 15.63
C PRO A 80 11.28 25.44 14.24
N ARG A 81 12.53 25.05 13.96
CA ARG A 81 13.12 25.19 12.60
C ARG A 81 12.55 24.16 11.65
N VAL A 82 12.30 22.96 12.15
CA VAL A 82 11.68 21.86 11.39
C VAL A 82 10.20 22.16 11.14
N ALA A 83 9.46 22.67 12.14
CA ALA A 83 8.07 23.08 11.99
C ALA A 83 7.91 24.14 10.88
N ARG A 84 8.79 25.15 10.90
CA ARG A 84 8.83 26.17 9.86
C ARG A 84 9.17 25.59 8.49
N TRP A 85 10.15 24.69 8.41
CA TRP A 85 10.51 24.03 7.16
C TRP A 85 9.35 23.19 6.58
N LEU A 86 8.62 22.44 7.41
CA LEU A 86 7.42 21.70 6.99
C LEU A 86 6.31 22.64 6.48
N GLY A 87 6.13 23.79 7.14
CA GLY A 87 5.22 24.85 6.69
C GLY A 87 5.64 25.44 5.33
N ASP A 88 6.93 25.71 5.16
CA ASP A 88 7.49 26.25 3.93
C ASP A 88 7.31 25.27 2.75
N ILE A 89 7.54 23.97 2.91
CA ILE A 89 7.32 22.99 1.83
C ILE A 89 5.86 23.01 1.36
N ARG A 90 4.90 23.08 2.28
CA ARG A 90 3.47 23.14 1.96
C ARG A 90 3.06 24.41 1.21
N GLN A 91 3.76 25.52 1.45
CA GLN A 91 3.50 26.77 0.74
C GLN A 91 4.02 26.73 -0.70
N TYR A 92 5.14 26.03 -0.92
CA TYR A 92 5.87 26.11 -2.18
C TYR A 92 5.64 24.95 -3.14
N PHE A 93 5.32 23.75 -2.65
CA PHE A 93 5.25 22.52 -3.45
C PHE A 93 3.85 21.90 -3.46
N PRO A 94 3.46 21.21 -4.55
CA PRO A 94 2.25 20.39 -4.58
C PRO A 94 2.30 19.26 -3.54
N THR A 95 1.13 18.85 -3.05
CA THR A 95 0.91 17.78 -2.07
C THR A 95 1.73 16.51 -2.36
N SER A 96 1.74 16.03 -3.62
CA SER A 96 2.50 14.83 -3.99
C SER A 96 4.02 14.98 -3.83
N VAL A 97 4.56 16.19 -4.03
CA VAL A 97 6.00 16.48 -3.86
C VAL A 97 6.34 16.67 -2.38
N VAL A 98 5.43 17.30 -1.62
CA VAL A 98 5.56 17.45 -0.17
C VAL A 98 5.73 16.08 0.50
N GLN A 99 4.90 15.10 0.14
CA GLN A 99 4.96 13.73 0.66
C GLN A 99 6.33 13.08 0.41
N VAL A 100 6.86 13.18 -0.82
CA VAL A 100 8.19 12.63 -1.16
C VAL A 100 9.29 13.32 -0.34
N MET A 101 9.26 14.65 -0.24
CA MET A 101 10.25 15.41 0.53
C MET A 101 10.17 15.11 2.03
N GLN A 102 8.97 14.91 2.58
CA GLN A 102 8.77 14.54 3.98
C GLN A 102 9.29 13.13 4.26
N ARG A 103 9.03 12.16 3.38
CA ARG A 103 9.60 10.81 3.44
C ARG A 103 11.11 10.86 3.51
N ASP A 104 11.74 11.52 2.53
CA ASP A 104 13.20 11.66 2.46
C ASP A 104 13.77 12.34 3.72
N ALA A 105 13.02 13.26 4.32
CA ALA A 105 13.43 13.92 5.55
C ALA A 105 13.33 13.01 6.78
N ILE A 106 12.31 12.15 6.87
CA ILE A 106 12.19 11.17 7.96
C ILE A 106 13.39 10.22 7.94
N ASP A 107 13.73 9.69 6.77
CA ASP A 107 14.82 8.73 6.61
C ASP A 107 16.20 9.36 6.80
N ARG A 108 16.44 10.55 6.21
CA ARG A 108 17.77 11.17 6.21
C ARG A 108 18.07 12.00 7.44
N LEU A 109 17.06 12.64 8.02
CA LEU A 109 17.25 13.63 9.10
C LEU A 109 16.80 13.11 10.47
N GLY A 110 16.34 11.86 10.56
CA GLY A 110 15.94 11.26 11.83
C GLY A 110 14.74 11.95 12.47
N LEU A 111 13.84 12.52 11.66
CA LEU A 111 12.63 13.23 12.13
C LEU A 111 11.69 12.33 12.95
N ALA A 112 11.89 11.02 12.93
CA ALA A 112 11.24 10.06 13.82
C ALA A 112 11.21 10.51 15.29
N ALA A 113 12.30 11.11 15.80
CA ALA A 113 12.35 11.61 17.18
C ALA A 113 11.49 12.87 17.41
N LEU A 114 11.25 13.67 16.36
CA LEU A 114 10.46 14.90 16.42
C LEU A 114 8.95 14.66 16.24
N LEU A 115 8.56 13.47 15.75
CA LEU A 115 7.17 13.00 15.77
C LEU A 115 6.65 12.70 17.19
N MET A 116 7.51 12.77 18.20
CA MET A 116 7.13 12.64 19.61
C MET A 116 6.44 13.90 20.15
N GLU A 117 6.59 15.03 19.47
CA GLU A 117 5.99 16.32 19.83
C GLU A 117 4.61 16.49 19.15
N PRO A 118 3.52 16.69 19.92
CA PRO A 118 2.16 16.78 19.36
C PRO A 118 1.97 17.88 18.30
N GLU A 119 2.64 19.02 18.50
CA GLU A 119 2.58 20.19 17.60
C GLU A 119 3.16 19.88 16.22
N MET A 120 4.15 18.99 16.16
CA MET A 120 4.76 18.54 14.91
C MET A 120 3.86 17.57 14.15
N LEU A 121 3.16 16.67 14.86
CA LEU A 121 2.23 15.72 14.25
C LEU A 121 1.06 16.41 13.53
N GLU A 122 0.59 17.54 14.03
CA GLU A 122 -0.48 18.32 13.39
C GLU A 122 -0.01 19.04 12.12
N ALA A 123 1.29 19.35 12.02
CA ALA A 123 1.87 20.07 10.90
C ALA A 123 2.24 19.17 9.71
N VAL A 124 2.55 17.89 9.97
CA VAL A 124 2.95 16.88 8.97
C VAL A 124 1.75 16.44 8.12
N GLU A 125 1.99 16.18 6.84
CA GLU A 125 0.94 15.65 5.98
C GLU A 125 0.74 14.16 6.27
N ALA A 126 -0.52 13.77 6.44
CA ALA A 126 -0.84 12.42 6.85
C ALA A 126 -0.78 11.48 5.62
N ASP A 127 0.27 10.67 5.54
CA ASP A 127 0.45 9.64 4.52
C ASP A 127 0.63 8.24 5.14
N VAL A 128 0.64 7.20 4.30
CA VAL A 128 0.77 5.80 4.75
C VAL A 128 2.14 5.51 5.38
N HIS A 129 3.21 6.19 4.95
CA HIS A 129 4.56 6.01 5.47
C HIS A 129 4.70 6.60 6.87
N LEU A 130 4.10 7.76 7.11
CA LEU A 130 3.98 8.36 8.44
C LEU A 130 3.27 7.40 9.39
N VAL A 131 2.17 6.77 8.97
CA VAL A 131 1.47 5.77 9.79
C VAL A 131 2.43 4.64 10.15
N GLY A 132 3.18 4.08 9.19
CA GLY A 132 4.19 3.05 9.47
C GLY A 132 5.24 3.50 10.49
N THR A 133 5.72 4.74 10.37
CA THR A 133 6.68 5.35 11.30
C THR A 133 6.09 5.49 12.70
N LEU A 134 4.86 6.03 12.83
CA LEU A 134 4.18 6.20 14.11
C LEU A 134 3.92 4.86 14.80
N LEU A 135 3.57 3.82 14.04
CA LEU A 135 3.39 2.48 14.58
C LEU A 135 4.71 1.88 15.09
N SER A 136 5.83 2.11 14.40
CA SER A 136 7.15 1.67 14.86
C SER A 136 7.58 2.35 16.17
N LEU A 137 7.16 3.60 16.38
CA LEU A 137 7.48 4.40 17.56
C LEU A 137 6.46 4.27 18.70
N HIS A 138 5.36 3.52 18.49
CA HIS A 138 4.22 3.46 19.40
C HIS A 138 4.56 3.14 20.86
N LYS A 139 5.51 2.23 21.10
CA LYS A 139 5.94 1.85 22.45
C LYS A 139 6.78 2.92 23.15
N ALA A 140 7.49 3.76 22.39
CA ALA A 140 8.33 4.81 22.93
C ALA A 140 7.53 6.10 23.21
N MET A 141 6.37 6.28 22.57
CA MET A 141 5.56 7.49 22.67
C MET A 141 4.87 7.64 24.05
N PRO A 142 4.92 8.85 24.66
CA PRO A 142 4.08 9.21 25.80
C PRO A 142 2.58 9.09 25.47
N GLU A 143 1.75 8.88 26.49
CA GLU A 143 0.29 8.67 26.33
C GLU A 143 -0.40 9.83 25.61
N THR A 144 -0.01 11.07 25.90
CA THR A 144 -0.57 12.27 25.25
C THR A 144 -0.26 12.32 23.76
N THR A 145 0.96 11.93 23.36
CA THR A 145 1.37 11.88 21.96
C THR A 145 0.71 10.72 21.22
N ARG A 146 0.45 9.59 21.92
CA ARG A 146 -0.25 8.44 21.34
C ARG A 146 -1.65 8.80 20.87
N GLU A 147 -2.40 9.59 21.64
CA GLU A 147 -3.74 10.01 21.23
C GLU A 147 -3.70 10.93 19.99
N THR A 148 -2.76 11.88 19.94
CA THR A 148 -2.54 12.72 18.76
C THR A 148 -2.16 11.87 17.53
N ALA A 149 -1.27 10.90 17.70
CA ALA A 149 -0.90 9.96 16.65
C ALA A 149 -2.12 9.15 16.17
N ARG A 150 -2.98 8.68 17.08
CA ARG A 150 -4.23 7.98 16.72
C ARG A 150 -5.17 8.86 15.89
N VAL A 151 -5.29 10.14 16.22
CA VAL A 151 -6.09 11.10 15.43
C VAL A 151 -5.54 11.25 14.01
N VAL A 152 -4.21 11.38 13.86
CA VAL A 152 -3.56 11.47 12.55
C VAL A 152 -3.74 10.18 11.74
N VAL A 153 -3.48 9.01 12.34
CA VAL A 153 -3.68 7.70 11.71
C VAL A 153 -5.14 7.52 11.28
N ARG A 154 -6.11 7.87 12.14
CA ARG A 154 -7.54 7.78 11.84
C ARG A 154 -7.93 8.63 10.63
N LYS A 155 -7.32 9.81 10.47
CA LYS A 155 -7.54 10.66 9.28
C LYS A 155 -7.05 9.97 8.00
N VAL A 156 -5.84 9.39 8.00
CA VAL A 156 -5.29 8.64 6.84
C VAL A 156 -6.16 7.44 6.52
N VAL A 157 -6.45 6.61 7.53
CA VAL A 157 -7.28 5.41 7.41
C VAL A 157 -8.64 5.75 6.81
N ARG A 158 -9.31 6.82 7.29
CA ARG A 158 -10.62 7.23 6.77
C ARG A 158 -10.56 7.70 5.32
N GLN A 159 -9.53 8.45 4.94
CA GLN A 159 -9.34 8.87 3.55
C GLN A 159 -9.10 7.67 2.64
N LEU A 160 -8.27 6.74 3.11
CA LEU A 160 -7.94 5.53 2.39
C LEU A 160 -9.14 4.60 2.22
N GLU A 161 -9.91 4.40 3.30
CA GLU A 161 -11.16 3.64 3.28
C GLU A 161 -12.15 4.27 2.30
N ALA A 162 -12.35 5.60 2.33
CA ALA A 162 -13.25 6.28 1.41
C ALA A 162 -12.87 6.07 -0.07
N ARG A 163 -11.56 6.05 -0.37
CA ARG A 163 -11.03 5.80 -1.73
C ARG A 163 -11.25 4.33 -2.16
N ILE A 164 -11.00 3.38 -1.27
CA ILE A 164 -10.90 1.95 -1.61
C ILE A 164 -12.23 1.20 -1.42
N ALA A 165 -13.05 1.57 -0.44
CA ALA A 165 -14.19 0.77 0.01
C ALA A 165 -15.23 0.54 -1.09
N THR A 166 -15.58 1.59 -1.85
CA THR A 166 -16.62 1.52 -2.89
C THR A 166 -16.27 0.51 -3.98
N ARG A 167 -15.05 0.60 -4.55
CA ARG A 167 -14.58 -0.32 -5.58
C ARG A 167 -14.44 -1.73 -5.05
N THR A 168 -13.87 -1.89 -3.86
CA THR A 168 -13.67 -3.20 -3.22
C THR A 168 -15.00 -3.91 -3.00
N ARG A 169 -15.98 -3.24 -2.36
CA ARG A 169 -17.31 -3.81 -2.11
C ARG A 169 -18.01 -4.20 -3.41
N ALA A 170 -18.00 -3.32 -4.42
CA ALA A 170 -18.64 -3.61 -5.70
C ALA A 170 -18.02 -4.82 -6.42
N THR A 171 -16.68 -4.87 -6.44
CA THR A 171 -15.92 -5.90 -7.17
C THR A 171 -16.02 -7.26 -6.49
N VAL A 172 -15.88 -7.29 -5.16
CA VAL A 172 -16.00 -8.51 -4.34
C VAL A 172 -17.43 -9.02 -4.33
N THR A 173 -18.44 -8.16 -4.12
CA THR A 173 -19.85 -8.57 -4.13
C THR A 173 -20.25 -9.12 -5.49
N GLY A 174 -19.87 -8.44 -6.59
CA GLY A 174 -20.12 -8.94 -7.94
C GLY A 174 -19.41 -10.27 -8.23
N ALA A 175 -18.23 -10.50 -7.67
CA ALA A 175 -17.54 -11.78 -7.77
C ALA A 175 -18.25 -12.90 -7.00
N LEU A 176 -18.76 -12.61 -5.81
CA LEU A 176 -19.51 -13.56 -4.98
C LEU A 176 -20.82 -13.98 -5.66
N ASP A 177 -21.54 -13.02 -6.25
CA ASP A 177 -22.75 -13.27 -7.04
C ASP A 177 -22.47 -14.22 -8.21
N ARG A 178 -21.43 -13.93 -9.00
CA ARG A 178 -21.03 -14.78 -10.13
C ARG A 178 -20.51 -16.15 -9.71
N SER A 179 -19.86 -16.25 -8.56
CA SER A 179 -19.33 -17.52 -8.04
C SER A 179 -20.45 -18.48 -7.62
N THR A 180 -21.58 -17.92 -7.21
CA THR A 180 -22.78 -18.69 -6.84
C THR A 180 -23.49 -19.13 -8.11
N ARG A 181 -23.78 -20.43 -8.24
CA ARG A 181 -24.39 -21.00 -9.44
C ARG A 181 -25.82 -21.43 -9.14
N VAL A 182 -26.72 -21.17 -10.07
CA VAL A 182 -28.13 -21.58 -9.97
C VAL A 182 -28.51 -22.37 -11.22
N SER A 183 -29.12 -23.54 -11.02
CA SER A 183 -29.58 -24.43 -12.11
C SER A 183 -30.97 -24.08 -12.67
N ARG A 184 -31.59 -23.00 -12.15
CA ARG A 184 -32.87 -22.42 -12.61
C ARG A 184 -32.79 -20.89 -12.58
N PRO A 185 -31.95 -20.26 -13.41
CA PRO A 185 -31.83 -18.81 -13.48
C PRO A 185 -33.06 -18.15 -14.13
N ARG A 186 -33.32 -16.89 -13.79
CA ARG A 186 -34.23 -16.04 -14.59
C ARG A 186 -33.52 -15.65 -15.89
N HIS A 187 -34.28 -15.29 -16.92
CA HIS A 187 -33.74 -15.01 -18.26
C HIS A 187 -32.57 -14.00 -18.27
N ARG A 188 -32.62 -12.98 -17.40
CA ARG A 188 -31.56 -11.96 -17.26
C ARG A 188 -30.28 -12.43 -16.57
N ASP A 189 -30.36 -13.52 -15.80
CA ASP A 189 -29.27 -14.01 -14.96
C ASP A 189 -28.58 -15.24 -15.59
N ILE A 190 -28.92 -15.58 -16.85
CA ILE A 190 -28.37 -16.73 -17.58
C ILE A 190 -26.93 -16.45 -18.00
N ASP A 191 -26.03 -17.37 -17.65
CA ASP A 191 -24.68 -17.46 -18.20
C ASP A 191 -24.78 -18.21 -19.54
N TRP A 192 -24.95 -17.46 -20.63
CA TRP A 192 -25.21 -18.03 -21.96
C TRP A 192 -24.05 -18.87 -22.48
N ASP A 193 -22.81 -18.38 -22.34
CA ASP A 193 -21.62 -19.09 -22.80
C ASP A 193 -21.49 -20.47 -22.11
N ARG A 194 -21.71 -20.52 -20.80
CA ARG A 194 -21.67 -21.78 -20.04
C ARG A 194 -22.88 -22.66 -20.28
N THR A 195 -24.06 -22.07 -20.45
CA THR A 195 -25.28 -22.79 -20.85
C THR A 195 -25.11 -23.44 -22.21
N ILE A 196 -24.53 -22.74 -23.20
CA ILE A 196 -24.25 -23.30 -24.52
C ILE A 196 -23.29 -24.49 -24.37
N ARG A 197 -22.13 -24.31 -23.71
CA ARG A 197 -21.16 -25.41 -23.53
C ARG A 197 -21.74 -26.64 -22.83
N ALA A 198 -22.55 -26.43 -21.79
CA ALA A 198 -23.19 -27.52 -21.05
C ALA A 198 -24.22 -28.28 -21.89
N ASN A 199 -24.77 -27.65 -22.94
CA ASN A 199 -25.80 -28.22 -23.80
C ASN A 199 -25.31 -28.47 -25.23
N LEU A 200 -24.01 -28.38 -25.52
CA LEU A 200 -23.45 -28.67 -26.86
C LEU A 200 -23.83 -30.07 -27.36
N ARG A 201 -24.05 -31.03 -26.45
CA ARG A 201 -24.57 -32.38 -26.76
C ARG A 201 -25.97 -32.38 -27.38
N ASN A 202 -26.72 -31.29 -27.23
CA ASN A 202 -28.09 -31.09 -27.71
C ASN A 202 -28.13 -30.14 -28.92
N TYR A 203 -27.06 -30.11 -29.71
CA TYR A 203 -27.01 -29.34 -30.95
C TYR A 203 -27.85 -30.03 -32.03
N LEU A 204 -28.74 -29.27 -32.69
CA LEU A 204 -29.55 -29.73 -33.81
C LEU A 204 -28.99 -29.15 -35.11
N PRO A 205 -28.29 -29.96 -35.94
CA PRO A 205 -27.66 -29.50 -37.17
C PRO A 205 -28.66 -28.92 -38.18
N GLU A 206 -29.85 -29.51 -38.26
CA GLU A 206 -30.93 -29.11 -39.19
C GLU A 206 -31.42 -27.68 -38.94
N HIS A 207 -31.27 -27.18 -37.72
CA HIS A 207 -31.73 -25.85 -37.31
C HIS A 207 -30.59 -24.91 -36.89
N GLY A 208 -29.33 -25.37 -36.99
CA GLY A 208 -28.17 -24.60 -36.55
C GLY A 208 -28.23 -24.11 -35.10
N THR A 209 -28.98 -24.80 -34.23
CA THR A 209 -29.37 -24.29 -32.90
C THR A 209 -29.05 -25.30 -31.79
N VAL A 210 -28.60 -24.81 -30.63
CA VAL A 210 -28.43 -25.61 -29.41
C VAL A 210 -29.69 -25.48 -28.55
N VAL A 211 -30.33 -26.60 -28.20
CA VAL A 211 -31.49 -26.59 -27.31
C VAL A 211 -31.03 -26.69 -25.84
N PRO A 212 -31.23 -25.65 -25.02
CA PRO A 212 -30.76 -25.66 -23.64
C PRO A 212 -31.68 -26.48 -22.74
N GLU A 213 -31.24 -27.68 -22.37
CA GLU A 213 -31.91 -28.53 -21.37
C GLU A 213 -31.52 -28.11 -19.94
N ARG A 214 -30.25 -27.76 -19.72
CA ARG A 214 -29.73 -27.30 -18.43
C ARG A 214 -29.34 -25.82 -18.52
N LEU A 215 -30.15 -24.94 -17.95
CA LEU A 215 -29.81 -23.52 -17.81
C LEU A 215 -28.86 -23.32 -16.62
N VAL A 216 -27.75 -22.63 -16.85
CA VAL A 216 -26.81 -22.24 -15.80
C VAL A 216 -26.85 -20.71 -15.70
N GLY A 217 -27.00 -20.19 -14.48
CA GLY A 217 -26.91 -18.74 -14.28
C GLY A 217 -26.31 -18.33 -12.95
N HIS A 218 -26.10 -17.03 -12.82
CA HIS A 218 -25.48 -16.41 -11.66
C HIS A 218 -26.47 -16.33 -10.48
N GLY A 219 -26.02 -16.68 -9.29
CA GLY A 219 -26.80 -16.54 -8.05
C GLY A 219 -26.83 -15.09 -7.56
N ARG A 220 -27.87 -14.72 -6.82
CA ARG A 220 -27.91 -13.43 -6.09
C ARG A 220 -27.33 -13.59 -4.69
N ALA A 221 -26.64 -12.55 -4.21
CA ALA A 221 -25.93 -12.42 -2.92
C ALA A 221 -26.66 -13.01 -1.70
N ALA A 222 -27.99 -12.93 -1.66
CA ALA A 222 -28.80 -13.41 -0.53
C ALA A 222 -28.69 -14.94 -0.27
N ARG A 223 -28.19 -15.71 -1.25
CA ARG A 223 -27.86 -17.15 -1.10
C ARG A 223 -26.41 -17.46 -1.47
N ALA A 224 -25.56 -16.44 -1.57
CA ALA A 224 -24.16 -16.66 -1.92
C ALA A 224 -23.47 -17.50 -0.85
N VAL A 225 -22.69 -18.48 -1.29
CA VAL A 225 -21.88 -19.30 -0.39
C VAL A 225 -20.94 -18.36 0.35
N LYS A 226 -20.99 -18.39 1.69
CA LYS A 226 -20.07 -17.62 2.52
C LYS A 226 -18.65 -18.06 2.17
N LYS A 227 -17.83 -17.12 1.69
CA LYS A 227 -16.40 -17.35 1.48
C LYS A 227 -15.65 -17.00 2.76
N ASP A 228 -14.64 -17.79 3.09
CA ASP A 228 -13.74 -17.48 4.19
C ASP A 228 -12.48 -16.85 3.60
N VAL A 229 -12.10 -15.65 4.05
CA VAL A 229 -10.89 -14.94 3.62
C VAL A 229 -9.98 -14.79 4.83
N ILE A 230 -8.79 -15.36 4.74
CA ILE A 230 -7.75 -15.24 5.77
C ILE A 230 -6.67 -14.31 5.21
N LEU A 231 -6.56 -13.12 5.78
CA LEU A 231 -5.46 -12.19 5.52
C LEU A 231 -4.35 -12.50 6.52
N CYS A 232 -3.22 -13.00 6.04
CA CYS A 232 -2.04 -13.29 6.83
C CYS A 232 -0.97 -12.26 6.48
N VAL A 233 -0.66 -11.33 7.39
CA VAL A 233 0.11 -10.12 7.11
C VAL A 233 1.40 -10.10 7.94
N ASP A 234 2.51 -9.92 7.25
CA ASP A 234 3.83 -9.76 7.83
C ASP A 234 3.99 -8.37 8.45
N GLN A 235 4.52 -8.33 9.67
CA GLN A 235 4.80 -7.13 10.45
C GLN A 235 6.27 -6.70 10.45
N SER A 236 7.09 -7.24 9.55
CA SER A 236 8.44 -6.74 9.36
C SER A 236 8.44 -5.23 9.06
N GLY A 237 9.52 -4.55 9.42
CA GLY A 237 9.62 -3.09 9.25
C GLY A 237 9.44 -2.63 7.80
N SER A 238 9.87 -3.45 6.82
CA SER A 238 9.66 -3.24 5.39
C SER A 238 8.19 -3.29 4.97
N MET A 239 7.33 -3.93 5.78
CA MET A 239 5.93 -4.20 5.46
C MET A 239 4.95 -3.22 6.10
N ALA A 240 5.42 -2.18 6.77
CA ALA A 240 4.57 -1.23 7.51
C ALA A 240 3.44 -0.63 6.64
N ALA A 241 3.75 -0.22 5.40
CA ALA A 241 2.73 0.28 4.47
C ALA A 241 1.70 -0.80 4.10
N SER A 242 2.15 -2.04 3.86
CA SER A 242 1.30 -3.18 3.54
C SER A 242 0.34 -3.52 4.68
N VAL A 243 0.78 -3.37 5.94
CA VAL A 243 -0.07 -3.57 7.14
C VAL A 243 -1.21 -2.55 7.17
N VAL A 244 -0.94 -1.27 6.85
CA VAL A 244 -1.97 -0.23 6.75
C VAL A 244 -3.03 -0.57 5.72
N TYR A 245 -2.61 -0.89 4.50
CA TYR A 245 -3.54 -1.27 3.44
C TYR A 245 -4.32 -2.54 3.80
N ALA A 246 -3.65 -3.57 4.32
CA ALA A 246 -4.29 -4.82 4.72
C ALA A 246 -5.32 -4.62 5.84
N SER A 247 -5.09 -3.68 6.76
CA SER A 247 -6.04 -3.37 7.85
C SER A 247 -7.30 -2.70 7.30
N VAL A 248 -7.15 -1.75 6.36
CA VAL A 248 -8.29 -1.11 5.69
C VAL A 248 -9.07 -2.11 4.82
N PHE A 249 -8.38 -2.93 4.03
CA PHE A 249 -9.03 -3.98 3.25
C PHE A 249 -9.73 -5.00 4.14
N GLY A 250 -9.10 -5.42 5.24
CA GLY A 250 -9.67 -6.32 6.23
C GLY A 250 -10.99 -5.79 6.78
N ALA A 251 -11.03 -4.53 7.21
CA ALA A 251 -12.25 -3.89 7.70
C ALA A 251 -13.35 -3.79 6.61
N VAL A 252 -12.98 -3.42 5.39
CA VAL A 252 -13.92 -3.35 4.26
C VAL A 252 -14.49 -4.74 3.94
N LEU A 253 -13.66 -5.79 3.93
CA LEU A 253 -14.08 -7.16 3.70
C LEU A 253 -14.95 -7.68 4.85
N ALA A 254 -14.61 -7.39 6.10
CA ALA A 254 -15.40 -7.73 7.28
C ALA A 254 -16.81 -7.10 7.24
N SER A 255 -16.95 -5.90 6.67
CA SER A 255 -18.26 -5.26 6.47
C SER A 255 -19.13 -5.95 5.41
N THR A 256 -18.59 -6.89 4.63
CA THR A 256 -19.29 -7.62 3.56
C THR A 256 -19.92 -8.91 4.09
N ARG A 257 -21.25 -8.95 4.27
CA ARG A 257 -21.97 -10.08 4.91
C ARG A 257 -21.71 -11.48 4.33
N SER A 258 -21.36 -11.56 3.04
CA SER A 258 -21.10 -12.81 2.31
C SER A 258 -19.64 -13.28 2.41
N VAL A 259 -18.80 -12.56 3.15
CA VAL A 259 -17.39 -12.88 3.41
C VAL A 259 -17.18 -12.96 4.92
N ASN A 260 -16.59 -14.06 5.37
CA ASN A 260 -16.05 -14.17 6.71
C ASN A 260 -14.56 -13.84 6.64
N THR A 261 -14.14 -12.75 7.27
CA THR A 261 -12.76 -12.25 7.18
C THR A 261 -12.03 -12.53 8.48
N SER A 262 -10.88 -13.18 8.40
CA SER A 262 -9.93 -13.32 9.50
C SER A 262 -8.68 -12.54 9.18
N LEU A 263 -8.15 -11.79 10.15
CA LEU A 263 -6.92 -11.04 10.00
C LEU A 263 -5.89 -11.53 11.02
N VAL A 264 -4.85 -12.16 10.50
CA VAL A 264 -3.74 -12.71 11.27
C VAL A 264 -2.52 -11.88 10.93
N VAL A 265 -1.89 -11.30 11.94
CA VAL A 265 -0.63 -10.57 11.80
C VAL A 265 0.48 -11.36 12.46
N PHE A 266 1.67 -11.34 11.88
CA PHE A 266 2.77 -12.14 12.39
C PHE A 266 4.13 -11.46 12.24
N ASP A 267 5.00 -11.79 13.20
CA ASP A 267 6.44 -11.52 13.21
C ASP A 267 7.17 -12.83 13.57
N THR A 268 7.73 -12.94 14.78
CA THR A 268 8.15 -14.19 15.43
C THR A 268 7.01 -14.89 16.17
N SER A 269 5.92 -14.16 16.39
CA SER A 269 4.70 -14.59 17.05
C SER A 269 3.51 -14.37 16.12
N VAL A 270 2.39 -15.01 16.42
CA VAL A 270 1.17 -14.92 15.62
C VAL A 270 0.08 -14.31 16.48
N VAL A 271 -0.54 -13.24 15.99
CA VAL A 271 -1.62 -12.52 16.67
C VAL A 271 -2.84 -12.51 15.75
N ASP A 272 -3.99 -12.94 16.29
CA ASP A 272 -5.27 -12.86 15.59
C ASP A 272 -5.98 -11.54 15.96
N LEU A 273 -6.14 -10.67 14.98
CA LEU A 273 -6.80 -9.37 15.09
C LEU A 273 -8.20 -9.37 14.47
N THR A 274 -8.77 -10.55 14.19
CA THR A 274 -10.12 -10.68 13.62
C THR A 274 -11.18 -9.94 14.45
N GLY A 275 -11.03 -9.93 15.78
CA GLY A 275 -11.95 -9.21 16.68
C GLY A 275 -11.84 -7.68 16.67
N GLN A 276 -10.83 -7.13 16.00
CA GLN A 276 -10.58 -5.68 15.93
C GLN A 276 -10.88 -5.10 14.54
N LEU A 277 -11.39 -5.92 13.60
CA LEU A 277 -11.68 -5.52 12.22
C LEU A 277 -12.73 -4.41 12.07
N ASP A 278 -13.47 -4.09 13.14
CA ASP A 278 -14.45 -2.99 13.15
C ASP A 278 -13.78 -1.59 13.13
N ASP A 279 -12.57 -1.44 13.68
CA ASP A 279 -11.78 -0.20 13.61
C ASP A 279 -10.36 -0.51 13.09
N PRO A 280 -10.03 -0.16 11.83
CA PRO A 280 -8.69 -0.37 11.30
C PRO A 280 -7.60 0.35 12.11
N VAL A 281 -7.94 1.42 12.84
CA VAL A 281 -6.97 2.09 13.73
C VAL A 281 -6.61 1.16 14.88
N ASP A 282 -7.57 0.45 15.47
CA ASP A 282 -7.30 -0.48 16.58
C ASP A 282 -6.45 -1.66 16.11
N VAL A 283 -6.74 -2.19 14.92
CA VAL A 283 -5.87 -3.19 14.26
C VAL A 283 -4.44 -2.67 14.20
N LEU A 284 -4.21 -1.47 13.65
CA LEU A 284 -2.87 -0.93 13.46
C LEU A 284 -2.12 -0.73 14.79
N PHE A 285 -2.78 -0.20 15.82
CA PHE A 285 -2.15 -0.02 17.14
C PHE A 285 -2.02 -1.33 17.94
N GLY A 286 -2.76 -2.37 17.58
CA GLY A 286 -2.59 -3.73 18.09
C GLY A 286 -1.43 -4.49 17.46
N THR A 287 -0.88 -3.98 16.36
CA THR A 287 0.23 -4.60 15.61
C THR A 287 1.58 -4.13 16.18
N GLN A 288 2.52 -5.06 16.42
CA GLN A 288 3.88 -4.75 16.88
C GLN A 288 4.85 -4.87 15.70
N LEU A 289 5.34 -3.73 15.18
CA LEU A 289 6.35 -3.73 14.12
C LEU A 289 7.73 -4.02 14.72
N GLY A 290 8.40 -5.06 14.21
CA GLY A 290 9.79 -5.38 14.54
C GLY A 290 10.00 -6.73 15.22
N GLY A 291 10.97 -7.48 14.71
CA GLY A 291 11.28 -8.86 15.08
C GLY A 291 11.88 -9.60 13.89
N GLY A 292 12.20 -10.89 14.06
CA GLY A 292 12.36 -11.79 12.91
C GLY A 292 11.00 -12.17 12.32
N THR A 293 11.01 -12.95 11.23
CA THR A 293 9.80 -13.39 10.53
C THR A 293 9.71 -14.91 10.56
N ASP A 294 8.60 -15.48 11.05
CA ASP A 294 8.29 -16.92 11.00
C ASP A 294 6.98 -17.16 10.23
N ILE A 295 7.12 -17.24 8.91
CA ILE A 295 5.98 -17.42 7.99
C ILE A 295 5.37 -18.81 8.19
N ASN A 296 6.20 -19.84 8.38
CA ASN A 296 5.77 -21.20 8.64
C ASN A 296 4.81 -21.31 9.84
N ARG A 297 5.11 -20.65 10.95
CA ARG A 297 4.24 -20.64 12.14
C ARG A 297 2.92 -19.91 11.86
N ALA A 298 2.98 -18.77 11.17
CA ALA A 298 1.79 -18.03 10.76
C ALA A 298 0.87 -18.87 9.87
N LEU A 299 1.45 -19.58 8.88
CA LEU A 299 0.72 -20.49 8.01
C LEU A 299 0.13 -21.69 8.78
N ALA A 300 0.84 -22.22 9.78
CA ALA A 300 0.31 -23.28 10.63
C ALA A 300 -0.94 -22.84 11.40
N TYR A 301 -0.93 -21.61 11.94
CA TYR A 301 -2.10 -21.02 12.58
C TYR A 301 -3.24 -20.79 11.58
N CYS A 302 -2.97 -20.20 10.42
CA CYS A 302 -3.95 -20.02 9.36
C CYS A 302 -4.59 -21.34 8.95
N GLN A 303 -3.81 -22.43 8.87
CA GLN A 303 -4.27 -23.79 8.59
C GLN A 303 -5.34 -24.26 9.58
N SER A 304 -5.22 -23.89 10.85
CA SER A 304 -6.20 -24.24 11.90
C SER A 304 -7.53 -23.51 11.77
N LEU A 305 -7.54 -22.34 11.11
CA LEU A 305 -8.75 -21.56 10.83
C LEU A 305 -9.52 -22.09 9.61
N ILE A 306 -8.88 -22.91 8.75
CA ILE A 306 -9.50 -23.43 7.54
C ILE A 306 -10.48 -24.56 7.89
N THR A 307 -11.78 -24.22 7.94
CA THR A 307 -12.85 -25.21 8.14
C THR A 307 -13.45 -25.74 6.83
N ARG A 308 -13.41 -24.93 5.76
CA ARG A 308 -14.00 -25.26 4.45
C ARG A 308 -13.02 -24.96 3.31
N PRO A 309 -11.99 -25.81 3.08
CA PRO A 309 -10.91 -25.54 2.12
C PRO A 309 -11.40 -25.05 0.75
N GLY A 310 -12.41 -25.68 0.16
CA GLY A 310 -12.92 -25.31 -1.17
C GLY A 310 -13.53 -23.90 -1.27
N GLU A 311 -13.90 -23.30 -0.14
CA GLU A 311 -14.52 -21.97 0.00
C GLU A 311 -13.59 -20.97 0.70
N THR A 312 -12.37 -21.39 1.07
CA THR A 312 -11.39 -20.56 1.77
C THR A 312 -10.34 -19.99 0.81
N ILE A 313 -10.02 -18.71 1.02
CA ILE A 313 -8.96 -17.97 0.33
C ILE A 313 -7.97 -17.53 1.41
N VAL A 314 -6.71 -17.92 1.26
CA VAL A 314 -5.60 -17.47 2.12
C VAL A 314 -4.75 -16.51 1.30
N ILE A 315 -4.53 -15.31 1.86
CA ILE A 315 -3.70 -14.27 1.24
C ILE A 315 -2.55 -14.00 2.20
N LEU A 316 -1.35 -14.39 1.78
CA LEU A 316 -0.13 -14.06 2.49
C LEU A 316 0.41 -12.74 1.96
N ILE A 317 0.56 -11.74 2.82
CA ILE A 317 1.16 -10.45 2.50
C ILE A 317 2.51 -10.39 3.21
N SER A 318 3.60 -10.66 2.49
CA SER A 318 4.96 -10.78 3.03
C SER A 318 5.98 -10.60 1.91
N ASP A 319 7.14 -10.04 2.23
CA ASP A 319 8.32 -10.01 1.34
C ASP A 319 8.97 -11.39 1.17
N LEU A 320 8.41 -12.43 1.80
CA LEU A 320 8.83 -13.83 1.74
C LEU A 320 10.22 -14.10 2.31
N TYR A 321 10.81 -13.17 3.07
CA TYR A 321 12.01 -13.47 3.83
C TYR A 321 11.65 -14.34 5.04
N GLU A 322 11.84 -15.64 4.92
CA GLU A 322 11.55 -16.62 5.96
C GLU A 322 12.74 -16.78 6.91
N GLY A 323 12.53 -16.49 8.19
CA GLY A 323 13.46 -16.81 9.28
C GLY A 323 13.24 -18.22 9.86
N GLY A 324 12.12 -18.87 9.54
CA GLY A 324 11.76 -20.22 9.93
C GLY A 324 12.24 -21.34 8.98
N ILE A 325 11.51 -22.46 8.97
CA ILE A 325 11.88 -23.66 8.20
C ILE A 325 11.21 -23.63 6.82
N ARG A 326 11.96 -23.17 5.80
CA ARG A 326 11.53 -23.10 4.38
C ARG A 326 10.83 -24.37 3.88
N ALA A 327 11.39 -25.54 4.15
CA ALA A 327 10.84 -26.81 3.65
C ALA A 327 9.44 -27.10 4.21
N GLU A 328 9.21 -26.79 5.49
CA GLU A 328 7.92 -26.96 6.14
C GLU A 328 6.92 -25.89 5.67
N MET A 329 7.36 -24.65 5.47
CA MET A 329 6.54 -23.59 4.86
C MET A 329 5.97 -24.04 3.50
N LEU A 330 6.83 -24.49 2.58
CA LEU A 330 6.43 -24.95 1.25
C LEU A 330 5.49 -26.16 1.31
N LYS A 331 5.78 -27.11 2.21
CA LYS A 331 4.93 -28.28 2.44
C LYS A 331 3.54 -27.91 2.94
N ARG A 332 3.43 -26.89 3.82
CA ARG A 332 2.13 -26.39 4.30
C ARG A 332 1.33 -25.73 3.19
N VAL A 333 1.96 -24.88 2.38
CA VAL A 333 1.30 -24.26 1.22
C VAL A 333 0.81 -25.34 0.25
N ALA A 334 1.65 -26.34 -0.06
CA ALA A 334 1.26 -27.46 -0.89
C ALA A 334 0.06 -28.23 -0.32
N ALA A 335 0.04 -28.48 1.00
CA ALA A 335 -1.07 -29.16 1.67
C ALA A 335 -2.38 -28.34 1.65
N MET A 336 -2.31 -27.02 1.89
CA MET A 336 -3.48 -26.13 1.77
C MET A 336 -4.03 -26.11 0.34
N LYS A 337 -3.16 -26.06 -0.66
CA LYS A 337 -3.56 -26.10 -2.06
C LYS A 337 -4.16 -27.43 -2.45
N ALA A 338 -3.57 -28.54 -2.01
CA ALA A 338 -4.07 -29.88 -2.26
C ALA A 338 -5.45 -30.11 -1.63
N SER A 339 -5.77 -29.46 -0.51
CA SER A 339 -7.10 -29.54 0.12
C SER A 339 -8.16 -28.70 -0.59
N GLY A 340 -7.78 -27.86 -1.56
CA GLY A 340 -8.68 -27.05 -2.39
C GLY A 340 -8.76 -25.57 -2.03
N THR A 341 -7.99 -25.13 -1.03
CA THR A 341 -7.85 -23.72 -0.65
C THR A 341 -7.21 -22.91 -1.77
N GLN A 342 -7.75 -21.72 -2.03
CA GLN A 342 -7.07 -20.75 -2.90
C GLN A 342 -6.00 -20.05 -2.08
N PHE A 343 -4.75 -20.13 -2.52
CA PHE A 343 -3.62 -19.49 -1.86
C PHE A 343 -3.00 -18.45 -2.79
N VAL A 344 -2.83 -17.22 -2.30
CA VAL A 344 -2.23 -16.10 -3.02
C VAL A 344 -1.14 -15.48 -2.15
N ALA A 345 0.06 -15.27 -2.69
CA ALA A 345 1.11 -14.53 -2.02
C ALA A 345 1.27 -13.15 -2.67
N LEU A 346 1.16 -12.10 -1.86
CA LEU A 346 1.36 -10.71 -2.24
C LEU A 346 2.69 -10.23 -1.63
N LEU A 347 3.65 -9.93 -2.49
CA LEU A 347 5.02 -9.57 -2.11
C LEU A 347 5.10 -8.21 -1.43
N ALA A 348 4.19 -7.32 -1.81
CA ALA A 348 3.93 -6.06 -1.15
C ALA A 348 2.53 -5.60 -1.53
N LEU A 349 1.92 -4.82 -0.63
CA LEU A 349 0.71 -4.07 -0.89
C LEU A 349 1.04 -2.59 -0.73
N SER A 350 1.77 -2.04 -1.68
CA SER A 350 2.24 -0.65 -1.68
C SER A 350 2.02 0.00 -3.04
N ASP A 351 2.01 1.33 -3.05
CA ASP A 351 2.01 2.13 -4.28
C ASP A 351 3.43 2.28 -4.87
N GLU A 352 4.44 1.67 -4.24
CA GLU A 352 5.84 1.78 -4.64
C GLU A 352 6.25 0.58 -5.51
N GLY A 353 6.55 0.84 -6.79
CA GLY A 353 6.72 -0.17 -7.83
C GLY A 353 7.95 -1.08 -7.76
N ALA A 354 8.65 -1.19 -6.62
CA ALA A 354 9.85 -2.03 -6.49
C ALA A 354 9.92 -2.74 -5.13
N PRO A 355 9.12 -3.81 -4.89
CA PRO A 355 9.25 -4.59 -3.67
C PRO A 355 10.55 -5.37 -3.65
N ALA A 356 11.27 -5.30 -2.54
CA ALA A 356 12.36 -6.24 -2.23
C ALA A 356 11.74 -7.52 -1.67
N TYR A 357 12.02 -8.68 -2.28
CA TYR A 357 11.47 -9.97 -1.85
C TYR A 357 12.43 -11.12 -2.16
N ASP A 358 12.22 -12.26 -1.49
CA ASP A 358 12.95 -13.49 -1.76
C ASP A 358 12.47 -14.15 -3.07
N ARG A 359 13.30 -14.06 -4.12
CA ARG A 359 13.00 -14.62 -5.44
C ARG A 359 12.96 -16.14 -5.45
N GLU A 360 13.74 -16.82 -4.59
CA GLU A 360 13.75 -18.27 -4.53
C GLU A 360 12.48 -18.81 -3.87
N HIS A 361 11.98 -18.15 -2.83
CA HIS A 361 10.69 -18.48 -2.22
C HIS A 361 9.53 -18.16 -3.16
N ALA A 362 9.54 -17.01 -3.81
CA ALA A 362 8.51 -16.66 -4.80
C ALA A 362 8.44 -17.69 -5.93
N ALA A 363 9.58 -18.11 -6.49
CA ALA A 363 9.64 -19.13 -7.53
C ALA A 363 9.16 -20.50 -7.03
N ALA A 364 9.54 -20.89 -5.81
CA ALA A 364 9.09 -22.14 -5.21
C ALA A 364 7.57 -22.18 -4.96
N LEU A 365 6.98 -21.07 -4.49
CA LEU A 365 5.52 -20.93 -4.35
C LEU A 365 4.83 -21.00 -5.72
N ALA A 366 5.37 -20.31 -6.73
CA ALA A 366 4.83 -20.36 -8.08
C ALA A 366 4.85 -21.77 -8.68
N ALA A 367 5.90 -22.56 -8.42
CA ALA A 367 5.99 -23.97 -8.83
C ALA A 367 4.92 -24.86 -8.17
N LEU A 368 4.48 -24.50 -6.95
CA LEU A 368 3.33 -25.13 -6.29
C LEU A 368 1.98 -24.60 -6.81
N GLY A 369 2.01 -23.67 -7.77
CA GLY A 369 0.87 -22.93 -8.31
C GLY A 369 0.27 -21.91 -7.34
N ALA A 370 1.01 -21.50 -6.31
CA ALA A 370 0.69 -20.36 -5.46
C ALA A 370 1.32 -19.11 -6.10
N PRO A 371 0.56 -18.29 -6.84
CA PRO A 371 1.13 -17.11 -7.49
C PRO A 371 1.65 -16.13 -6.42
N ALA A 372 2.88 -15.66 -6.64
CA ALA A 372 3.56 -14.66 -5.83
C ALA A 372 3.85 -13.43 -6.69
N PHE A 373 3.26 -12.29 -6.37
CA PHE A 373 3.42 -11.06 -7.15
C PHE A 373 3.23 -9.80 -6.31
N ALA A 374 3.77 -8.68 -6.81
CA ALA A 374 3.53 -7.36 -6.25
C ALA A 374 2.13 -6.87 -6.62
N CYS A 375 1.38 -6.30 -5.69
CA CYS A 375 0.04 -5.80 -5.97
C CYS A 375 -0.09 -4.38 -5.45
N THR A 376 -0.47 -3.45 -6.34
CA THR A 376 -0.87 -2.13 -5.87
C THR A 376 -2.24 -2.23 -5.19
N PRO A 377 -2.51 -1.39 -4.18
CA PRO A 377 -3.82 -1.29 -3.53
C PRO A 377 -5.00 -1.22 -4.50
N ASP A 378 -4.85 -0.52 -5.63
CA ASP A 378 -5.92 -0.40 -6.63
C ASP A 378 -6.23 -1.71 -7.39
N LEU A 379 -5.27 -2.64 -7.47
CA LEU A 379 -5.43 -3.95 -8.12
C LEU A 379 -5.95 -5.02 -7.17
N PHE A 380 -5.78 -4.84 -5.85
CA PHE A 380 -6.18 -5.81 -4.84
C PHE A 380 -7.66 -6.25 -4.95
N PRO A 381 -8.65 -5.36 -5.19
CA PRO A 381 -10.04 -5.75 -5.41
C PRO A 381 -10.24 -6.75 -6.56
N ASP A 382 -9.50 -6.58 -7.65
CA ASP A 382 -9.59 -7.42 -8.84
C ASP A 382 -8.93 -8.79 -8.61
N VAL A 383 -7.80 -8.80 -7.88
CA VAL A 383 -7.16 -10.04 -7.39
C VAL A 383 -8.13 -10.83 -6.53
N MET A 384 -8.79 -10.17 -5.57
CA MET A 384 -9.82 -10.78 -4.73
C MET A 384 -10.98 -11.36 -5.55
N ALA A 385 -11.51 -10.60 -6.50
CA ALA A 385 -12.58 -11.07 -7.35
C ALA A 385 -12.18 -12.26 -8.23
N ALA A 386 -10.94 -12.30 -8.72
CA ALA A 386 -10.42 -13.43 -9.47
C ALA A 386 -10.27 -14.68 -8.58
N ALA A 387 -9.72 -14.51 -7.37
CA ALA A 387 -9.56 -15.59 -6.38
C ALA A 387 -10.93 -16.19 -5.96
N ILE A 388 -11.93 -15.35 -5.68
CA ILE A 388 -13.30 -15.78 -5.34
C ILE A 388 -13.93 -16.60 -6.46
N GLN A 389 -13.68 -16.21 -7.72
CA GLN A 389 -14.24 -16.88 -8.89
C GLN A 389 -13.38 -18.06 -9.39
N LYS A 390 -12.22 -18.32 -8.78
CA LYS A 390 -11.21 -19.29 -9.23
C LYS A 390 -10.83 -19.08 -10.70
N ARG A 391 -10.69 -17.82 -11.10
CA ARG A 391 -10.19 -17.40 -12.43
C ARG A 391 -8.69 -17.13 -12.35
N PRO A 392 -7.96 -17.12 -13.48
CA PRO A 392 -6.60 -16.63 -13.51
C PRO A 392 -6.50 -15.26 -12.84
N LEU A 393 -5.53 -15.09 -11.94
CA LEU A 393 -5.32 -13.82 -11.25
C LEU A 393 -4.79 -12.78 -12.24
N PRO A 394 -5.17 -11.50 -12.09
CA PRO A 394 -4.58 -10.40 -12.84
C PRO A 394 -3.17 -10.15 -12.29
N ILE A 395 -2.22 -10.99 -12.70
CA ILE A 395 -0.81 -10.85 -12.35
C ILE A 395 -0.26 -9.73 -13.25
N PRO A 396 0.28 -8.62 -12.69
CA PRO A 396 1.01 -7.65 -13.49
C PRO A 396 2.17 -8.36 -14.17
N GLU A 397 2.34 -8.19 -15.49
CA GLU A 397 3.51 -8.72 -16.17
C GLU A 397 4.76 -8.18 -15.47
N THR A 398 5.62 -9.09 -15.02
CA THR A 398 6.92 -8.74 -14.46
C THR A 398 7.76 -8.22 -15.64
N ALA A 399 7.97 -6.91 -15.68
CA ALA A 399 8.91 -6.28 -16.60
C ALA A 399 10.35 -6.55 -16.17
#